data_AF-A0A965CH30-F1
#
_entry.id   AF-A0A965CH30-F1
#
_cell.length_a   1.000
_cell.length_b   1.000
_cell.length_c   1.000
_cell.angle_alpha   90.00
_cell.angle_beta   90.00
_cell.angle_gamma   90.00
#
_symmetry.space_group_name_H-M   'P 1'
#
loop_
_entity.id
_entity.type
_entity.pdbx_description
1 polymer ?
#
loop_
_entity_poly.entity_id
_entity_poly.type
_entity_poly.pdbx_seq_one_letter_code
_entity_poly.pdbx_strand_id
1 'polypeptide(L)'
;MQWVNDIEVAYDTGIDQPVGSPTGWSMQNVGRAGTLLVNLIGAGSTLVANCPVVGHTTHNGDRTFRAVNTGFGGVLVEDTVAATFVNCTRGTVGGVGAGTLRETSLVGTVGFTASASEVVSFGVAQPDASYTVVLDVPTLAVTAAVTSRTASNFTVETSAPFTGSIGYSVVRQIT
;
A
#
# COMPACT_ATOMS: atom_id res chain seq x y z
N MET A 1 0.23 27.28 6.49
CA MET A 1 0.06 25.98 5.81
C MET A 1 1.05 25.96 4.65
N GLN A 2 2.02 25.05 4.64
CA GLN A 2 3.00 24.96 3.56
C GLN A 2 2.40 24.12 2.43
N TRP A 3 2.36 24.68 1.23
CA TRP A 3 1.94 24.01 0.01
C TRP A 3 3.15 23.84 -0.89
N VAL A 4 3.36 22.63 -1.39
CA VAL A 4 4.28 22.34 -2.48
C VAL A 4 3.44 21.84 -3.64
N ASN A 5 3.80 22.23 -4.87
CA ASN A 5 3.14 21.71 -6.06
C ASN A 5 3.62 20.27 -6.31
N ASP A 6 4.10 19.95 -7.51
CA ASP A 6 4.66 18.64 -7.81
C ASP A 6 6.11 18.54 -7.32
N ILE A 7 6.49 17.34 -6.88
CA ILE A 7 7.83 17.00 -6.44
C ILE A 7 8.30 15.82 -7.25
N GLU A 8 9.48 15.96 -7.84
CA GLU A 8 10.21 14.87 -8.46
C GLU A 8 11.58 14.77 -7.80
N VAL A 9 11.95 13.56 -7.41
CA VAL A 9 13.29 13.24 -6.94
C VAL A 9 13.78 11.98 -7.65
N ALA A 10 14.92 12.09 -8.31
CA ALA A 10 15.47 10.98 -9.07
C ALA A 10 17.01 10.95 -9.02
N TYR A 11 17.57 9.75 -9.04
CA TYR A 11 18.93 9.48 -9.50
C TYR A 11 19.17 7.98 -9.70
N ASP A 12 20.11 7.68 -10.58
CA ASP A 12 20.59 6.33 -10.87
C ASP A 12 21.97 6.09 -10.24
N THR A 13 22.24 4.82 -9.92
CA THR A 13 23.50 4.24 -9.44
C THR A 13 24.73 4.56 -10.29
N GLY A 14 24.56 4.93 -11.56
CA GLY A 14 25.67 5.17 -12.48
C GLY A 14 26.25 6.59 -12.52
N ILE A 15 25.45 7.63 -12.20
CA ILE A 15 25.80 9.02 -12.57
C ILE A 15 25.48 10.04 -11.47
N ASP A 16 24.34 9.92 -10.79
CA ASP A 16 23.78 11.01 -9.97
C ASP A 16 23.57 10.66 -8.49
N GLN A 17 24.09 9.52 -8.03
CA GLN A 17 23.97 9.12 -6.63
C GLN A 17 24.88 10.00 -5.72
N PRO A 18 24.38 10.48 -4.56
CA PRO A 18 25.24 11.11 -3.56
C PRO A 18 26.40 10.18 -3.16
N VAL A 19 27.59 10.76 -2.99
CA VAL A 19 28.86 10.04 -2.79
C VAL A 19 28.94 9.17 -1.51
N GLY A 20 27.96 9.25 -0.62
CA GLY A 20 27.87 8.46 0.62
C GLY A 20 26.65 7.56 0.62
N SER A 21 26.81 6.27 0.94
CA SER A 21 25.74 5.27 1.01
C SER A 21 25.65 4.69 2.43
N PRO A 22 24.44 4.48 2.99
CA PRO A 22 23.13 4.70 2.38
C PRO A 22 22.69 6.17 2.41
N THR A 23 21.91 6.56 1.42
CA THR A 23 21.33 7.91 1.30
C THR A 23 19.85 7.92 1.69
N GLY A 24 19.39 9.01 2.29
CA GLY A 24 17.97 9.21 2.61
C GLY A 24 17.38 10.41 1.90
N TRP A 25 16.13 10.29 1.45
CA TRP A 25 15.31 11.43 1.04
C TRP A 25 14.05 11.49 1.91
N SER A 26 13.62 12.69 2.33
CA SER A 26 12.39 12.82 3.10
C SER A 26 11.58 14.06 2.78
N MET A 27 10.26 13.89 2.74
CA MET A 27 9.28 14.97 2.78
C MET A 27 8.49 14.86 4.07
N GLN A 28 8.48 15.92 4.89
CA GLN A 28 7.87 15.88 6.21
C GLN A 28 7.10 17.16 6.52
N ASN A 29 5.95 17.03 7.18
CA ASN A 29 5.12 18.14 7.66
C ASN A 29 4.66 19.11 6.55
N VAL A 30 4.52 18.61 5.32
CA VAL A 30 3.99 19.38 4.19
C VAL A 30 2.47 19.31 4.22
N GLY A 31 1.81 20.47 4.37
CA GLY A 31 0.35 20.53 4.55
C GLY A 31 -0.43 20.08 3.31
N ARG A 32 0.13 20.30 2.12
CA ARG A 32 -0.36 19.75 0.86
C ARG A 32 0.81 19.63 -0.13
N ALA A 33 0.91 18.49 -0.80
CA ALA A 33 1.75 18.26 -1.97
C ALA A 33 0.88 17.87 -3.17
N GLY A 34 1.29 18.27 -4.38
CA GLY A 34 0.78 17.76 -5.64
C GLY A 34 1.23 16.33 -5.89
N THR A 35 1.60 16.02 -7.12
CA THR A 35 2.13 14.71 -7.50
C THR A 35 3.52 14.51 -6.88
N LEU A 36 3.79 13.29 -6.41
CA LEU A 36 5.12 12.90 -5.93
C LEU A 36 5.68 11.78 -6.81
N LEU A 37 6.76 12.06 -7.51
CA LEU A 37 7.52 11.05 -8.26
C LEU A 37 8.87 10.82 -7.57
N VAL A 38 9.13 9.58 -7.20
CA VAL A 38 10.38 9.13 -6.60
C VAL A 38 10.97 8.04 -7.47
N ASN A 39 12.14 8.28 -8.06
CA ASN A 39 12.86 7.29 -8.85
C ASN A 39 14.31 7.18 -8.35
N LEU A 40 14.52 6.38 -7.31
CA LEU A 40 15.78 6.34 -6.59
C LEU A 40 16.36 4.93 -6.58
N ILE A 41 17.54 4.78 -7.14
CA ILE A 41 18.25 3.49 -7.24
C ILE A 41 19.44 3.45 -6.25
N GLY A 42 19.81 2.25 -5.83
CA GLY A 42 20.89 1.98 -4.90
C GLY A 42 20.48 2.10 -3.44
N ALA A 43 21.36 1.66 -2.53
CA ALA A 43 21.05 1.57 -1.11
C ALA A 43 20.60 2.92 -0.51
N GLY A 44 19.45 2.88 0.18
CA GLY A 44 18.85 4.05 0.78
C GLY A 44 17.41 3.88 1.20
N SER A 45 16.82 4.97 1.68
CA SER A 45 15.43 5.01 2.11
C SER A 45 14.75 6.31 1.72
N THR A 46 13.43 6.23 1.60
CA THR A 46 12.55 7.37 1.38
C THR A 46 11.52 7.46 2.49
N LEU A 47 11.28 8.67 3.00
CA LEU A 47 10.33 8.91 4.08
C LEU A 47 9.34 10.00 3.68
N VAL A 48 8.04 9.70 3.77
CA VAL A 48 6.97 10.70 3.64
C VAL A 48 6.13 10.71 4.93
N ALA A 49 6.29 11.73 5.76
CA ALA A 49 5.69 11.76 7.09
C ALA A 49 4.85 13.01 7.36
N ASN A 50 3.71 12.82 8.02
CA ASN A 50 2.81 13.90 8.47
C ASN A 50 2.41 14.83 7.31
N CYS A 51 2.14 14.25 6.14
CA CYS A 51 1.71 14.97 4.94
C CYS A 51 0.24 14.61 4.68
N PRO A 52 -0.74 15.36 5.21
CA PRO A 52 -2.14 14.92 5.20
C PRO A 52 -2.75 14.81 3.80
N VAL A 53 -2.19 15.53 2.81
CA VAL A 53 -2.64 15.48 1.41
C VAL A 53 -1.43 15.47 0.49
N VAL A 54 -1.18 14.33 -0.14
CA VAL A 54 -0.25 14.14 -1.25
C VAL A 54 -1.08 13.64 -2.43
N GLY A 55 -0.83 14.15 -3.63
CA GLY A 55 -1.52 13.74 -4.85
C GLY A 55 -1.23 12.29 -5.26
N HIS A 56 -1.26 12.02 -6.55
CA HIS A 56 -0.82 10.72 -7.07
C HIS A 56 0.67 10.56 -6.82
N THR A 57 1.09 9.37 -6.40
CA THR A 57 2.50 9.10 -6.09
C THR A 57 3.00 7.88 -6.79
N THR A 58 4.21 7.98 -7.34
CA THR A 58 4.91 6.86 -7.97
C THR A 58 6.26 6.69 -7.30
N HIS A 59 6.54 5.49 -6.82
CA HIS A 59 7.79 5.11 -6.19
C HIS A 59 8.45 3.98 -6.99
N ASN A 60 9.56 4.31 -7.65
CA ASN A 60 10.33 3.47 -8.54
C ASN A 60 11.76 3.28 -8.00
N GLY A 61 12.47 2.30 -8.56
CA GLY A 61 13.81 1.88 -8.12
C GLY A 61 13.80 0.73 -7.11
N ASP A 62 14.76 0.71 -6.20
CA ASP A 62 15.05 -0.45 -5.35
C ASP A 62 15.09 -0.11 -3.86
N ARG A 63 14.67 1.10 -3.50
CA ARG A 63 14.76 1.59 -2.12
C ARG A 63 13.60 1.20 -1.25
N THR A 64 13.85 1.24 0.04
CA THR A 64 12.77 1.21 1.02
C THR A 64 11.99 2.52 0.99
N PHE A 65 10.68 2.42 1.07
CA PHE A 65 9.78 3.56 1.19
C PHE A 65 8.94 3.44 2.46
N ARG A 66 8.99 4.46 3.30
CA ARG A 66 8.17 4.52 4.51
C ARG A 66 7.26 5.74 4.48
N ALA A 67 5.97 5.53 4.68
CA ALA A 67 5.00 6.60 4.88
C ALA A 67 4.37 6.51 6.26
N VAL A 68 4.18 7.66 6.92
CA VAL A 68 3.60 7.75 8.27
C VAL A 68 2.64 8.91 8.36
N ASN A 69 1.39 8.68 8.80
CA ASN A 69 0.38 9.74 8.98
C ASN A 69 0.18 10.59 7.71
N THR A 70 0.13 9.94 6.55
CA THR A 70 0.08 10.59 5.24
C THR A 70 -1.17 10.15 4.48
N GLY A 71 -1.82 11.09 3.80
CA GLY A 71 -2.95 10.82 2.91
C GLY A 71 -2.52 10.92 1.47
N PHE A 72 -2.56 9.83 0.72
CA PHE A 72 -2.22 9.79 -0.70
C PHE A 72 -3.46 9.79 -1.59
N GLY A 73 -3.30 10.28 -2.82
CA GLY A 73 -4.17 9.92 -3.94
C GLY A 73 -3.95 8.46 -4.34
N GLY A 74 -3.84 8.17 -5.63
CA GLY A 74 -3.35 6.85 -6.07
C GLY A 74 -1.87 6.66 -5.80
N VAL A 75 -1.45 5.42 -5.50
CA VAL A 75 -0.06 5.06 -5.23
C VAL A 75 0.39 3.96 -6.19
N LEU A 76 1.49 4.19 -6.89
CA LEU A 76 2.22 3.18 -7.65
C LEU A 76 3.51 2.81 -6.92
N VAL A 77 3.70 1.51 -6.65
CA VAL A 77 4.93 0.95 -6.09
C VAL A 77 5.53 0.03 -7.14
N GLU A 78 6.54 0.51 -7.86
CA GLU A 78 7.12 -0.19 -9.00
C GLU A 78 8.46 -0.86 -8.67
N ASP A 79 9.02 -1.55 -9.66
CA ASP A 79 10.33 -2.18 -9.63
C ASP A 79 10.51 -3.14 -8.45
N THR A 80 11.41 -2.84 -7.51
CA THR A 80 11.66 -3.66 -6.31
C THR A 80 11.49 -2.86 -5.02
N VAL A 81 10.77 -1.73 -5.08
CA VAL A 81 10.52 -0.88 -3.90
C VAL A 81 9.80 -1.66 -2.81
N ALA A 82 10.36 -1.61 -1.60
CA ALA A 82 9.74 -2.17 -0.40
C ALA A 82 9.05 -1.04 0.41
N ALA A 83 7.75 -0.88 0.20
CA ALA A 83 6.94 0.17 0.81
C ALA A 83 6.30 -0.27 2.14
N THR A 84 6.24 0.64 3.12
CA THR A 84 5.58 0.45 4.41
C THR A 84 4.77 1.68 4.80
N PHE A 85 3.46 1.53 4.95
CA PHE A 85 2.52 2.57 5.33
C PHE A 85 2.05 2.36 6.76
N VAL A 86 2.19 3.41 7.56
CA VAL A 86 1.78 3.45 8.97
C VAL A 86 0.74 4.54 9.12
N ASN A 87 -0.49 4.17 9.48
CA ASN A 87 -1.59 5.12 9.66
C ASN A 87 -1.75 6.07 8.45
N CYS A 88 -1.75 5.50 7.25
CA CYS A 88 -1.91 6.25 6.01
C CYS A 88 -3.29 5.99 5.40
N THR A 89 -3.77 6.94 4.61
CA THR A 89 -4.90 6.72 3.69
C THR A 89 -4.40 6.83 2.26
N ARG A 90 -5.14 6.21 1.34
CA ARG A 90 -4.80 6.19 -0.08
C ARG A 90 -6.04 5.93 -0.92
N GLY A 91 -6.01 6.36 -2.17
CA GLY A 91 -6.92 5.92 -3.21
C GLY A 91 -6.52 4.55 -3.75
N THR A 92 -6.39 4.45 -5.06
CA THR A 92 -5.97 3.21 -5.73
C THR A 92 -4.53 2.84 -5.38
N VAL A 93 -4.23 1.54 -5.41
CA VAL A 93 -2.87 1.02 -5.33
C VAL A 93 -2.61 0.12 -6.51
N GLY A 94 -1.44 0.27 -7.11
CA GLY A 94 -0.94 -0.58 -8.18
C GLY A 94 0.57 -0.50 -8.26
N GLY A 95 1.12 -1.11 -9.28
CA GLY A 95 2.56 -1.14 -9.51
C GLY A 95 2.92 -2.20 -10.54
N VAL A 96 4.07 -2.03 -11.17
CA VAL A 96 4.65 -3.01 -12.09
C VAL A 96 5.95 -3.49 -11.48
N GLY A 97 6.21 -4.80 -11.55
CA GLY A 97 7.43 -5.40 -10.99
C GLY A 97 7.17 -6.20 -9.71
N ALA A 98 8.22 -6.33 -8.90
CA ALA A 98 8.26 -7.09 -7.66
C ALA A 98 8.18 -6.19 -6.40
N GLY A 99 7.75 -4.94 -6.55
CA GLY A 99 7.51 -4.03 -5.44
C GLY A 99 6.50 -4.60 -4.44
N THR A 100 6.66 -4.25 -3.17
CA THR A 100 5.78 -4.72 -2.09
C THR A 100 5.25 -3.56 -1.27
N LEU A 101 4.03 -3.70 -0.75
CA LEU A 101 3.40 -2.71 0.11
C LEU A 101 2.89 -3.37 1.39
N ARG A 102 3.49 -2.99 2.52
CA ARG A 102 3.04 -3.33 3.86
C ARG A 102 2.18 -2.20 4.41
N GLU A 103 1.00 -2.52 4.94
CA GLU A 103 0.14 -1.55 5.61
C GLU A 103 -0.17 -2.01 7.03
N THR A 104 -0.19 -1.07 8.00
CA THR A 104 -0.63 -1.38 9.38
C THR A 104 -2.07 -1.87 9.44
N SER A 105 -2.91 -1.26 8.61
CA SER A 105 -4.33 -1.54 8.52
C SER A 105 -4.80 -1.21 7.11
N LEU A 106 -5.47 -2.16 6.48
CA LEU A 106 -6.20 -1.97 5.23
C LEU A 106 -7.64 -2.37 5.47
N VAL A 107 -8.58 -1.49 5.11
CA VAL A 107 -10.02 -1.75 5.21
C VAL A 107 -10.61 -1.74 3.81
N GLY A 108 -11.55 -2.64 3.55
CA GLY A 108 -12.26 -2.68 2.28
C GLY A 108 -13.51 -3.55 2.34
N THR A 109 -14.09 -3.79 1.17
CA THR A 109 -15.28 -4.65 1.00
C THR A 109 -15.09 -5.55 -0.22
N VAL A 110 -15.60 -6.76 -0.14
CA VAL A 110 -15.69 -7.69 -1.28
C VAL A 110 -17.16 -7.96 -1.61
N GLY A 111 -17.52 -7.82 -2.88
CA GLY A 111 -18.87 -8.04 -3.37
C GLY A 111 -19.07 -9.46 -3.88
N PHE A 112 -20.21 -10.06 -3.55
CA PHE A 112 -20.64 -11.38 -3.98
C PHE A 112 -21.87 -11.24 -4.87
N THR A 113 -21.94 -12.05 -5.94
CA THR A 113 -23.07 -12.07 -6.89
C THR A 113 -23.58 -13.50 -7.03
N ALA A 114 -24.42 -13.93 -6.10
CA ALA A 114 -24.86 -15.33 -5.96
C ALA A 114 -23.70 -16.34 -5.96
N SER A 115 -22.56 -15.95 -5.37
CA SER A 115 -21.34 -16.74 -5.27
C SER A 115 -21.07 -17.15 -3.83
N ALA A 116 -20.30 -18.23 -3.64
CA ALA A 116 -19.88 -18.70 -2.32
C ALA A 116 -18.39 -18.49 -2.04
N SER A 117 -17.65 -17.93 -3.00
CA SER A 117 -16.21 -17.73 -2.92
C SER A 117 -15.81 -16.53 -3.76
N GLU A 118 -15.03 -15.62 -3.16
CA GLU A 118 -14.49 -14.45 -3.83
C GLU A 118 -13.02 -14.23 -3.45
N VAL A 119 -12.24 -13.71 -4.38
CA VAL A 119 -10.81 -13.42 -4.17
C VAL A 119 -10.62 -11.92 -4.03
N VAL A 120 -9.98 -11.49 -2.94
CA VAL A 120 -9.58 -10.11 -2.70
C VAL A 120 -8.11 -9.93 -3.03
N SER A 121 -7.79 -9.00 -3.94
CA SER A 121 -6.42 -8.72 -4.39
C SER A 121 -5.89 -7.39 -3.83
N PHE A 122 -4.60 -7.34 -3.47
CA PHE A 122 -3.99 -6.15 -2.82
C PHE A 122 -3.54 -5.02 -3.75
N GLY A 123 -3.60 -5.20 -5.08
CA GLY A 123 -3.09 -4.23 -6.08
C GLY A 123 -1.56 -4.20 -6.17
N VAL A 124 -0.88 -4.17 -5.02
CA VAL A 124 0.56 -4.45 -4.84
C VAL A 124 0.68 -5.58 -3.84
N ALA A 125 1.58 -6.54 -4.10
CA ALA A 125 1.77 -7.65 -3.18
C ALA A 125 2.21 -7.16 -1.78
N GLN A 126 1.69 -7.78 -0.75
CA GLN A 126 2.25 -7.70 0.58
C GLN A 126 3.66 -8.35 0.57
N PRO A 127 4.58 -7.98 1.49
CA PRO A 127 5.90 -8.62 1.55
C PRO A 127 5.86 -10.14 1.81
N ASP A 128 4.79 -10.59 2.48
CA ASP A 128 4.60 -11.98 2.90
C ASP A 128 3.10 -12.24 3.19
N ALA A 129 2.74 -13.49 3.52
CA ALA A 129 1.36 -13.89 3.89
C ALA A 129 1.08 -13.79 5.41
N SER A 130 1.98 -13.21 6.19
CA SER A 130 1.85 -13.03 7.64
C SER A 130 1.02 -11.78 7.96
N TYR A 131 -0.29 -11.90 7.78
CA TYR A 131 -1.29 -10.90 8.15
C TYR A 131 -2.57 -11.57 8.65
N THR A 132 -3.35 -10.84 9.44
CA THR A 132 -4.68 -11.29 9.91
C THR A 132 -5.76 -10.60 9.11
N VAL A 133 -6.79 -11.34 8.72
CA VAL A 133 -7.99 -10.79 8.09
C VAL A 133 -9.14 -10.95 9.06
N VAL A 134 -9.82 -9.85 9.36
CA VAL A 134 -11.08 -9.83 10.11
C VAL A 134 -12.20 -9.54 9.14
N LEU A 135 -13.23 -10.38 9.13
CA LEU A 135 -14.41 -10.22 8.28
C LEU A 135 -15.56 -9.61 9.07
N ASP A 136 -16.23 -8.64 8.47
CA ASP A 136 -17.47 -8.05 8.94
C ASP A 136 -18.62 -8.53 8.04
N VAL A 137 -19.32 -9.55 8.52
CA VAL A 137 -20.41 -10.21 7.78
C VAL A 137 -21.72 -9.53 8.17
N PRO A 138 -22.45 -8.88 7.24
CA PRO A 138 -23.58 -8.02 7.57
C PRO A 138 -24.87 -8.79 7.93
N THR A 139 -24.80 -10.13 8.01
CA THR A 139 -25.96 -10.99 8.23
C THR A 139 -25.56 -12.24 8.99
N LEU A 140 -26.51 -12.80 9.76
CA LEU A 140 -26.35 -14.07 10.46
C LEU A 140 -26.75 -15.28 9.60
N ALA A 141 -27.29 -15.07 8.40
CA ALA A 141 -27.78 -16.14 7.52
C ALA A 141 -26.66 -16.94 6.85
N VAL A 142 -25.45 -16.39 6.77
CA VAL A 142 -24.25 -17.05 6.24
C VAL A 142 -23.11 -16.87 7.23
N THR A 143 -22.23 -17.87 7.32
CA THR A 143 -20.91 -17.69 7.91
C THR A 143 -19.90 -17.44 6.80
N ALA A 144 -18.84 -16.67 7.10
CA ALA A 144 -17.76 -16.43 6.17
C ALA A 144 -16.41 -16.72 6.84
N ALA A 145 -15.46 -17.23 6.05
CA ALA A 145 -14.11 -17.52 6.51
C ALA A 145 -13.08 -17.18 5.43
N VAL A 146 -11.85 -16.91 5.89
CA VAL A 146 -10.69 -16.84 4.99
C VAL A 146 -10.09 -18.22 4.84
N THR A 147 -10.17 -18.81 3.66
CA THR A 147 -9.74 -20.19 3.39
C THR A 147 -8.34 -20.27 2.78
N SER A 148 -7.88 -19.21 2.13
CA SER A 148 -6.55 -19.12 1.56
C SER A 148 -5.96 -17.72 1.73
N ARG A 149 -4.64 -17.64 1.88
CA ARG A 149 -3.87 -16.38 1.99
C ARG A 149 -2.56 -16.52 1.25
N THR A 150 -2.24 -15.51 0.45
CA THR A 150 -0.95 -15.34 -0.22
C THR A 150 -0.45 -13.90 0.00
N ALA A 151 0.73 -13.58 -0.51
CA ALA A 151 1.23 -12.21 -0.55
C ALA A 151 0.34 -11.29 -1.39
N SER A 152 -0.31 -11.79 -2.44
CA SER A 152 -1.03 -10.96 -3.42
C SER A 152 -2.53 -10.91 -3.20
N ASN A 153 -3.09 -11.89 -2.49
CA ASN A 153 -4.53 -12.03 -2.30
C ASN A 153 -4.90 -12.90 -1.10
N PHE A 154 -6.19 -12.92 -0.78
CA PHE A 154 -6.83 -13.90 0.07
C PHE A 154 -8.22 -14.28 -0.49
N THR A 155 -8.70 -15.46 -0.13
CA THR A 155 -10.04 -15.94 -0.52
C THR A 155 -11.01 -15.84 0.65
N VAL A 156 -12.19 -15.28 0.41
CA VAL A 156 -13.32 -15.29 1.34
C VAL A 156 -14.33 -16.30 0.82
N GLU A 157 -14.66 -17.29 1.64
CA GLU A 157 -15.72 -18.26 1.35
C GLU A 157 -16.89 -18.10 2.32
N THR A 158 -18.11 -18.25 1.80
CA THR A 158 -19.34 -18.26 2.59
C THR A 158 -19.94 -19.67 2.64
N SER A 159 -20.69 -19.97 3.70
CA SER A 159 -21.31 -21.30 3.89
C SER A 159 -22.36 -21.68 2.83
N ALA A 160 -22.87 -20.70 2.08
CA ALA A 160 -23.82 -20.86 0.98
C ALA A 160 -23.66 -19.66 0.02
N PRO A 161 -24.18 -19.74 -1.23
CA PRO A 161 -24.20 -18.61 -2.13
C PRO A 161 -24.81 -17.36 -1.50
N PHE A 162 -24.08 -16.25 -1.60
CA PHE A 162 -24.41 -14.97 -0.99
C PHE A 162 -24.50 -13.88 -2.08
N THR A 163 -25.32 -12.86 -1.84
CA THR A 163 -25.37 -11.64 -2.68
C THR A 163 -25.33 -10.44 -1.77
N GLY A 164 -24.36 -9.56 -2.00
CA GLY A 164 -24.09 -8.40 -1.13
C GLY A 164 -22.59 -8.21 -0.92
N SER A 165 -22.22 -7.41 0.07
CA SER A 165 -20.82 -7.13 0.38
C SER A 165 -20.43 -7.60 1.77
N ILE A 166 -19.25 -8.17 1.91
CA ILE A 166 -18.61 -8.47 3.19
C ILE A 166 -17.49 -7.46 3.41
N GLY A 167 -17.49 -6.79 4.56
CA GLY A 167 -16.40 -5.91 4.96
C GLY A 167 -15.18 -6.72 5.40
N TYR A 168 -13.98 -6.18 5.20
CA TYR A 168 -12.77 -6.80 5.71
C TYR A 168 -11.79 -5.76 6.27
N SER A 169 -11.03 -6.19 7.27
CA SER A 169 -9.86 -5.49 7.78
C SER A 169 -8.65 -6.41 7.73
N VAL A 170 -7.59 -5.99 7.06
CA VAL A 170 -6.29 -6.66 7.08
C VAL A 170 -5.41 -5.93 8.08
N VAL A 171 -4.92 -6.67 9.07
CA VAL A 171 -4.12 -6.15 10.18
C VAL A 171 -2.81 -6.91 10.25
N ARG A 172 -1.73 -6.16 10.51
CA ARG A 172 -0.39 -6.70 10.61
C ARG A 172 0.39 -6.02 11.72
N GLN A 173 1.17 -6.80 12.47
CA GLN A 173 2.13 -6.25 13.41
C GLN A 173 3.30 -5.64 12.64
N ILE A 174 3.64 -4.39 12.97
CA ILE A 174 4.93 -3.82 12.58
C ILE A 174 5.91 -4.18 13.67
N THR A 175 6.81 -5.10 13.34
CA THR A 175 8.07 -5.30 14.05
C THR A 175 9.13 -4.37 13.51
#